data_AF-A0A2T0W8V0-F1
#
_entry.id   AF-A0A2T0W8V0-F1
#
_cell.length_a   1.000
_cell.length_b   1.000
_cell.length_c   1.000
_cell.angle_alpha   90.00
_cell.angle_beta   90.00
_cell.angle_gamma   90.00
#
_symmetry.space_group_name_H-M   'P 1'
#
loop_
_entity.id
_entity.type
_entity.pdbx_description
1 polymer ?
#
loop_
_entity_poly.entity_id
_entity_poly.type
_entity_poly.pdbx_seq_one_letter_code
_entity_poly.pdbx_strand_id
1 'polypeptide(L)'
;MKSLGTSLSDTLRSSLKLSIADYIQREFMTTQSIDEVLGHLEVLQDTIGKVPEGMESEYIVQVEQHEELDEGKMYFGLSLKKAEDDALYAISFVPFDELFRYAVTGYEENAKVVGDIIWDVTFDGWTQEQQAERIDDFQERIDSEDGEVDLF
;
A
#
# COMPACT_ATOMS: atom_id res chain seq x y z
N MET A 1 -10.37 -6.11 15.09
CA MET A 1 -9.34 -6.08 14.03
C MET A 1 -8.80 -4.66 14.01
N LYS A 2 -7.48 -4.44 13.91
CA LYS A 2 -6.91 -3.09 13.79
C LYS A 2 -7.00 -2.63 12.33
N SER A 3 -6.99 -1.32 12.09
CA SER A 3 -6.84 -0.82 10.72
C SER A 3 -5.39 -0.97 10.23
N LEU A 4 -5.17 -0.92 8.91
CA LEU A 4 -3.83 -0.91 8.34
C LEU A 4 -3.00 0.24 8.93
N GLY A 5 -3.58 1.43 9.03
CA GLY A 5 -2.92 2.60 9.60
C GLY A 5 -2.48 2.39 11.05
N THR A 6 -3.36 1.88 11.92
CA THR A 6 -2.99 1.59 13.31
C THR A 6 -1.88 0.54 13.39
N SER A 7 -1.97 -0.54 12.62
CA SER A 7 -0.96 -1.61 12.61
C SER A 7 0.42 -1.11 12.14
N LEU A 8 0.47 -0.32 11.07
CA LEU A 8 1.71 0.30 10.59
C LEU A 8 2.25 1.32 11.59
N SER A 9 1.41 2.18 12.16
CA SER A 9 1.83 3.20 13.12
C SER A 9 2.45 2.58 14.38
N ASP A 10 1.81 1.54 14.93
CA ASP A 10 2.33 0.80 16.10
C ASP A 10 3.68 0.14 15.78
N THR A 11 3.80 -0.48 14.60
CA THR A 11 5.04 -1.15 14.18
C THR A 11 6.17 -0.16 13.96
N LEU A 12 5.91 0.99 13.32
CA LEU A 12 6.91 2.04 13.10
C LEU A 12 7.36 2.74 14.38
N ARG A 13 6.59 2.66 15.46
CA ARG A 13 6.98 3.13 16.80
C ARG A 13 7.75 2.07 17.61
N SER A 14 7.81 0.83 17.13
CA SER A 14 8.47 -0.28 17.80
C SER A 14 9.97 -0.36 17.49
N SER A 15 10.66 -1.30 18.13
CA SER A 15 12.05 -1.62 17.82
C SER A 15 12.25 -2.19 16.40
N LEU A 16 11.19 -2.60 15.70
CA LEU A 16 11.28 -3.12 14.33
C LEU A 16 11.58 -2.05 13.28
N LYS A 17 11.37 -0.76 13.57
CA LYS A 17 11.54 0.34 12.60
C LYS A 17 12.90 0.28 11.88
N LEU A 18 13.99 0.05 12.62
CA LEU A 18 15.33 -0.01 12.02
C LEU A 18 15.51 -1.23 11.11
N SER A 19 14.96 -2.38 11.49
CA SER A 19 15.01 -3.59 10.65
C SER A 19 14.16 -3.44 9.38
N ILE A 20 13.02 -2.73 9.48
CA ILE A 20 12.19 -2.38 8.32
C ILE A 20 12.97 -1.44 7.39
N ALA A 21 13.61 -0.41 7.94
CA ALA A 21 14.43 0.51 7.15
C ALA A 21 15.60 -0.22 6.45
N ASP A 22 16.31 -1.12 7.15
CA ASP A 22 17.39 -1.94 6.56
C ASP A 22 16.88 -2.79 5.41
N TYR A 23 15.72 -3.42 5.59
CA TYR A 23 15.07 -4.20 4.55
C TYR A 23 14.70 -3.35 3.33
N ILE A 24 13.98 -2.25 3.52
CA ILE A 24 13.57 -1.36 2.42
C ILE A 24 14.77 -0.79 1.68
N GLN A 25 15.81 -0.37 2.41
CA GLN A 25 17.05 0.14 1.82
C GLN A 25 17.69 -0.92 0.93
N ARG A 26 17.80 -2.15 1.40
CA ARG A 26 18.48 -3.22 0.67
C ARG A 26 17.71 -3.76 -0.52
N GLU A 27 16.39 -3.81 -0.43
CA GLU A 27 15.55 -4.43 -1.46
C GLU A 27 15.04 -3.42 -2.49
N PHE A 28 14.73 -2.20 -2.08
CA PHE A 28 14.02 -1.24 -2.94
C PHE A 28 14.77 0.09 -3.11
N MET A 29 15.45 0.58 -2.08
CA MET A 29 16.09 1.91 -2.06
C MET A 29 17.62 1.81 -1.96
N THR A 30 18.23 0.96 -2.77
CA THR A 30 19.66 0.54 -2.67
C THR A 30 20.68 1.68 -2.76
N THR A 31 20.29 2.80 -3.35
CA THR A 31 21.13 4.00 -3.51
C THR A 31 21.01 4.98 -2.35
N GLN A 32 19.99 4.83 -1.50
CA GLN A 32 19.78 5.69 -0.34
C GLN A 32 20.52 5.15 0.89
N SER A 33 20.86 6.06 1.79
CA SER A 33 21.35 5.75 3.12
C SER A 33 20.21 5.29 4.04
N ILE A 34 20.56 4.57 5.10
CA ILE A 34 19.58 4.13 6.11
C ILE A 34 18.86 5.31 6.78
N ASP A 35 19.55 6.43 6.97
CA ASP A 35 19.01 7.64 7.59
C ASP A 35 17.95 8.32 6.69
N GLU A 36 18.15 8.30 5.36
CA GLU A 36 17.15 8.79 4.40
C GLU A 36 15.89 7.92 4.42
N VAL A 37 16.03 6.59 4.43
CA VAL A 37 14.89 5.67 4.54
C VAL A 37 14.15 5.87 5.87
N LEU A 38 14.86 6.05 6.98
CA LEU A 38 14.25 6.36 8.27
C LEU A 38 13.46 7.67 8.23
N GLY A 39 13.97 8.70 7.54
CA GLY A 39 13.25 9.96 7.32
C GLY A 39 11.95 9.75 6.53
N HIS A 40 11.96 8.91 5.49
CA HIS A 40 10.74 8.54 4.76
C HIS A 40 9.72 7.81 5.65
N LEU A 41 10.18 6.89 6.51
CA LEU A 41 9.31 6.20 7.46
C LEU A 41 8.70 7.15 8.50
N GLU A 42 9.40 8.22 8.89
CA GLU A 42 8.84 9.26 9.78
C GLU A 42 7.74 10.05 9.10
N VAL A 43 7.96 10.48 7.85
CA VAL A 43 6.94 11.18 7.06
C VAL A 43 5.70 10.30 6.86
N LEU A 44 5.89 9.00 6.59
CA LEU A 44 4.80 8.04 6.49
C LEU A 44 4.02 7.94 7.81
N GLN A 45 4.73 7.76 8.93
CA GLN A 45 4.11 7.66 10.25
C GLN A 45 3.29 8.92 10.59
N ASP A 46 3.81 10.10 10.29
CA ASP A 46 3.11 11.37 10.48
C ASP A 46 1.89 11.51 9.56
N THR A 47 1.98 10.97 8.34
CA THR A 47 0.87 10.96 7.38
C THR A 47 -0.26 10.06 7.88
N ILE A 48 0.05 8.84 8.33
CA ILE A 48 -0.92 7.95 8.98
C ILE A 48 -1.57 8.63 10.18
N GLY A 49 -0.78 9.34 11.00
CA GLY A 49 -1.27 10.05 12.19
C GLY A 49 -2.26 11.18 11.91
N LYS A 50 -2.37 11.66 10.66
CA LYS A 50 -3.35 12.67 10.24
C LYS A 50 -4.66 12.07 9.75
N VAL A 51 -4.70 10.77 9.48
CA VAL A 51 -5.90 10.08 9.01
C VAL A 51 -6.87 9.91 10.18
N PRO A 52 -8.12 10.39 10.08
CA PRO A 52 -9.11 10.20 11.13
C PRO A 52 -9.39 8.72 11.39
N GLU A 53 -9.42 8.32 12.66
CA GLU A 53 -9.85 6.98 13.04
C GLU A 53 -11.29 6.73 12.57
N GLY A 54 -11.51 5.57 11.96
CA GLY A 54 -12.85 5.07 11.63
C GLY A 54 -12.74 3.71 10.97
N MET A 55 -13.45 2.72 11.52
CA MET A 55 -13.38 1.31 11.08
C MET A 55 -14.61 0.86 10.29
N GLU A 56 -15.54 1.76 9.96
CA GLU A 56 -16.75 1.38 9.24
C GLU A 56 -16.49 1.39 7.73
N SER A 57 -16.04 0.25 7.23
CA SER A 57 -16.00 -0.08 5.81
C SER A 57 -16.47 -1.51 5.62
N GLU A 58 -17.18 -1.77 4.53
CA GLU A 58 -17.47 -3.13 4.07
C GLU A 58 -16.23 -3.81 3.46
N TYR A 59 -15.11 -3.10 3.35
CA TYR A 59 -13.85 -3.59 2.80
C TYR A 59 -12.80 -3.86 3.89
N ILE A 60 -12.03 -4.91 3.68
CA ILE A 60 -10.91 -5.35 4.51
C ILE A 60 -9.67 -5.40 3.63
N VAL A 61 -8.57 -4.82 4.11
CA VAL A 61 -7.24 -4.98 3.50
C VAL A 61 -6.71 -6.37 3.87
N GLN A 62 -6.35 -7.14 2.86
CA GLN A 62 -5.76 -8.46 3.01
C GLN A 62 -4.31 -8.41 2.57
N VAL A 63 -3.41 -8.81 3.47
CA VAL A 63 -1.99 -9.01 3.16
C VAL A 63 -1.82 -10.44 2.64
N GLU A 64 -1.27 -10.59 1.44
CA GLU A 64 -1.02 -11.89 0.84
C GLU A 64 0.40 -11.98 0.28
N GLN A 65 0.88 -13.21 0.17
CA GLN A 65 2.16 -13.48 -0.46
C GLN A 65 1.94 -13.68 -1.96
N HIS A 66 2.63 -12.91 -2.78
CA HIS A 66 2.61 -12.99 -4.23
C HIS A 66 3.96 -13.45 -4.77
N GLU A 67 3.95 -13.98 -5.99
CA GLU A 67 5.13 -14.34 -6.76
C GLU A 67 5.26 -13.34 -7.91
N GLU A 68 6.42 -12.69 -8.04
CA GLU A 68 6.74 -11.86 -9.20
C GLU A 68 6.81 -12.73 -10.47
N LEU A 69 6.05 -12.33 -11.48
CA LEU A 69 5.89 -13.09 -12.72
C LEU A 69 7.21 -13.30 -13.48
N ASP A 70 8.13 -12.34 -13.41
CA ASP A 70 9.34 -12.31 -14.22
C ASP A 70 10.58 -12.89 -13.51
N GLU A 71 10.62 -12.85 -12.18
CA GLU A 71 11.81 -13.23 -11.40
C GLU A 71 11.56 -14.37 -10.38
N GLY A 72 10.30 -14.80 -10.20
CA GLY A 72 9.93 -15.84 -9.22
C GLY A 72 10.20 -15.41 -7.77
N LYS A 73 10.41 -14.11 -7.54
CA LYS A 73 10.64 -13.54 -6.21
C LYS A 73 9.32 -13.47 -5.46
N MET A 74 9.32 -13.95 -4.21
CA MET A 74 8.14 -13.87 -3.36
C MET A 74 8.13 -12.57 -2.55
N TYR A 75 7.06 -11.80 -2.66
CA TYR A 75 6.83 -10.57 -1.90
C TYR A 75 5.47 -10.59 -1.20
N PHE A 76 5.25 -9.70 -0.24
CA PHE A 76 3.92 -9.49 0.36
C PHE A 76 3.26 -8.24 -0.22
N GLY A 77 2.04 -8.37 -0.71
CA GLY A 77 1.28 -7.27 -1.29
C GLY A 77 -0.07 -7.13 -0.60
N LEU A 78 -0.77 -6.06 -0.94
CA LEU A 78 -2.11 -5.79 -0.45
C LEU A 78 -3.17 -6.05 -1.53
N SER A 79 -4.28 -6.61 -1.08
CA SER A 79 -5.52 -6.68 -1.84
C SER A 79 -6.67 -6.20 -0.97
N LEU A 80 -7.76 -5.77 -1.60
CA LEU A 80 -9.01 -5.46 -0.91
C LEU A 80 -9.98 -6.60 -1.06
N LYS A 81 -10.59 -6.98 0.04
CA LYS A 81 -11.67 -7.96 0.07
C LYS A 81 -12.95 -7.28 0.54
N LYS A 82 -14.05 -7.51 -0.16
CA LYS A 82 -15.37 -7.10 0.33
C LYS A 82 -15.86 -8.12 1.36
N ALA A 83 -16.36 -7.69 2.51
CA ALA A 83 -16.71 -8.57 3.62
C ALA A 83 -17.81 -9.61 3.27
N GLU A 84 -18.65 -9.30 2.26
CA GLU A 84 -19.77 -10.12 1.83
C GLU A 84 -19.43 -11.11 0.70
N ASP A 85 -18.24 -11.01 0.08
CA ASP A 85 -17.81 -11.93 -0.97
C ASP A 85 -16.32 -12.32 -0.82
N ASP A 86 -15.86 -13.26 -1.64
CA ASP A 86 -14.45 -13.68 -1.70
C ASP A 86 -13.70 -13.00 -2.86
N ALA A 87 -14.24 -11.93 -3.43
CA ALA A 87 -13.57 -11.21 -4.50
C ALA A 87 -12.43 -10.35 -3.95
N LEU A 88 -11.28 -10.42 -4.64
CA LEU A 88 -10.11 -9.61 -4.35
C LEU A 88 -9.99 -8.49 -5.40
N TYR A 89 -9.79 -7.28 -4.91
CA TYR A 89 -9.66 -6.08 -5.72
C TYR A 89 -8.27 -5.48 -5.51
N ALA A 90 -7.70 -4.90 -6.56
CA ALA A 90 -6.43 -4.19 -6.48
C ALA A 90 -6.56 -2.94 -5.60
N ILE A 91 -5.53 -2.63 -4.81
CA ILE A 91 -5.51 -1.43 -3.95
C ILE A 91 -5.20 -0.15 -4.72
N SER A 92 -4.70 -0.25 -5.96
CA SER A 92 -4.16 0.88 -6.74
C SER A 92 -5.15 2.01 -7.01
N PHE A 93 -6.45 1.76 -6.86
CA PHE A 93 -7.52 2.75 -7.08
C PHE A 93 -8.16 3.26 -5.80
N VAL A 94 -7.65 2.85 -4.63
CA VAL A 94 -8.19 3.26 -3.34
C VAL A 94 -7.36 4.40 -2.75
N PRO A 95 -8.01 5.51 -2.35
CA PRO A 95 -7.31 6.60 -1.69
C PRO A 95 -6.51 6.11 -0.49
N PHE A 96 -5.29 6.62 -0.37
CA PHE A 96 -4.33 6.18 0.63
C PHE A 96 -4.83 6.36 2.08
N ASP A 97 -5.55 7.45 2.34
CA ASP A 97 -6.17 7.72 3.62
C ASP A 97 -7.35 6.78 3.91
N GLU A 98 -8.11 6.36 2.90
CA GLU A 98 -9.13 5.32 3.03
C GLU A 98 -8.51 3.96 3.35
N LEU A 99 -7.44 3.58 2.65
CA LEU A 99 -6.73 2.31 2.86
C LEU A 99 -6.27 2.15 4.32
N PHE A 100 -5.79 3.23 4.94
CA PHE A 100 -5.37 3.23 6.35
C PHE A 100 -6.50 3.12 7.37
N ARG A 101 -7.73 3.39 6.96
CA ARG A 101 -8.92 3.27 7.81
C ARG A 101 -9.48 1.85 7.78
N TYR A 102 -9.28 1.12 6.69
CA TYR A 102 -9.77 -0.24 6.54
C TYR A 102 -9.10 -1.22 7.50
N ALA A 103 -9.89 -2.15 8.02
CA ALA A 103 -9.40 -3.25 8.83
C ALA A 103 -8.40 -4.08 8.03
N VAL A 104 -7.33 -4.57 8.68
CA VAL A 104 -6.32 -5.39 8.02
C VAL A 104 -6.31 -6.83 8.54
N THR A 105 -6.18 -7.80 7.63
CA THR A 105 -5.98 -9.22 7.92
C THR A 105 -4.71 -9.74 7.23
N GLY A 106 -4.10 -10.80 7.76
CA GLY A 106 -2.82 -11.34 7.25
C GLY A 106 -1.59 -10.51 7.62
N TYR A 107 -1.75 -9.41 8.36
CA TYR A 107 -0.64 -8.57 8.79
C TYR A 107 0.23 -9.28 9.84
N GLU A 108 1.54 -9.37 9.56
CA GLU A 108 2.54 -9.91 10.48
C GLU A 108 3.59 -8.85 10.81
N GLU A 109 3.90 -8.68 12.10
CA GLU A 109 4.94 -7.76 12.58
C GLU A 109 6.35 -8.30 12.31
N ASN A 110 6.73 -8.35 11.03
CA ASN A 110 8.04 -8.75 10.54
C ASN A 110 8.59 -7.71 9.58
N ALA A 111 9.90 -7.41 9.67
CA ALA A 111 10.57 -6.43 8.82
C ALA A 111 10.33 -6.63 7.31
N LYS A 112 10.34 -7.88 6.84
CA LYS A 112 10.07 -8.21 5.43
C LYS A 112 8.65 -7.84 5.04
N VAL A 113 7.67 -8.40 5.74
CA VAL A 113 6.23 -8.22 5.47
C VAL A 113 5.87 -6.74 5.50
N VAL A 114 6.30 -6.05 6.55
CA VAL A 114 6.00 -4.63 6.73
C VAL A 114 6.75 -3.77 5.73
N GLY A 115 7.98 -4.13 5.37
CA GLY A 115 8.74 -3.43 4.34
C GLY A 115 8.11 -3.57 2.96
N ASP A 116 7.68 -4.78 2.58
CA ASP A 116 6.96 -5.04 1.32
C ASP A 116 5.62 -4.28 1.29
N ILE A 117 4.83 -4.30 2.38
CA ILE A 117 3.57 -3.55 2.47
C ILE A 117 3.81 -2.04 2.36
N ILE A 118 4.82 -1.51 3.06
CA ILE A 118 5.14 -0.08 2.97
C ILE A 118 5.49 0.26 1.53
N TRP A 119 6.33 -0.55 0.88
CA TRP A 119 6.68 -0.37 -0.53
C TRP A 119 5.44 -0.38 -1.43
N ASP A 120 4.59 -1.41 -1.33
CA ASP A 120 3.35 -1.55 -2.11
C ASP A 120 2.39 -0.35 -1.93
N VAL A 121 2.29 0.17 -0.71
CA VAL A 121 1.36 1.25 -0.35
C VAL A 121 1.88 2.64 -0.71
N THR A 122 3.16 2.90 -0.47
CA THR A 122 3.75 4.25 -0.61
C THR A 122 4.55 4.45 -1.89
N PHE A 123 5.05 3.37 -2.48
CA PHE A 123 6.10 3.40 -3.48
C PHE A 123 5.90 2.26 -4.49
N ASP A 124 4.76 2.19 -5.17
CA ASP A 124 4.51 1.21 -6.25
C ASP A 124 5.48 1.35 -7.46
N GLY A 125 6.75 1.73 -7.27
CA GLY A 125 7.72 1.98 -8.32
C GLY A 125 7.51 3.30 -9.07
N TRP A 126 6.70 4.23 -8.55
CA TRP A 126 6.36 5.48 -9.27
C TRP A 126 6.58 6.75 -8.41
N THR A 127 7.12 7.81 -9.01
CA THR A 127 7.19 9.16 -8.44
C THR A 127 5.79 9.79 -8.37
N GLN A 128 5.62 10.86 -7.58
CA GLN A 128 4.37 11.64 -7.53
C GLN A 128 3.85 12.05 -8.92
N GLU A 129 4.74 12.30 -9.87
CA GLU A 129 4.40 12.69 -11.24
C GLU A 129 3.77 11.53 -12.02
N GLN A 130 4.25 10.31 -11.78
CA GLN A 130 3.79 9.11 -12.46
C GLN A 130 2.45 8.59 -11.91
N GLN A 131 2.17 8.83 -10.62
CA GLN A 131 0.83 8.63 -10.08
C GLN A 131 -0.18 9.63 -10.68
N ALA A 132 0.21 10.88 -10.86
CA ALA A 132 -0.64 11.88 -11.51
C ALA A 132 -0.93 11.52 -12.98
N GLU A 133 0.08 11.08 -13.73
CA GLU A 133 -0.06 10.64 -15.13
C GLU A 133 -1.03 9.46 -15.28
N ARG A 134 -0.99 8.50 -14.35
CA ARG A 134 -1.91 7.35 -14.32
C ARG A 134 -3.34 7.71 -13.92
N ILE A 135 -3.51 8.68 -13.02
CA ILE A 135 -4.84 9.20 -12.65
C ILE A 135 -5.45 9.93 -13.84
N ASP A 136 -4.65 10.73 -14.56
CA ASP A 136 -5.06 11.42 -15.79
C ASP A 136 -5.40 10.40 -16.88
N ASP A 137 -4.57 9.40 -17.15
CA ASP A 137 -4.84 8.31 -18.11
C ASP A 137 -6.15 7.57 -17.81
N PHE A 138 -6.45 7.34 -16.52
CA PHE A 138 -7.68 6.67 -16.12
C PHE A 138 -8.91 7.57 -16.30
N GLN A 139 -8.79 8.87 -16.00
CA GLN A 139 -9.84 9.86 -16.25
C GLN A 139 -10.10 10.02 -17.74
N GLU A 140 -9.05 10.10 -18.58
CA GLU A 140 -9.21 10.12 -20.03
C GLU A 140 -9.90 8.86 -20.55
N ARG A 141 -9.61 7.69 -19.98
CA ARG A 141 -10.30 6.44 -20.34
C ARG A 141 -11.78 6.46 -19.96
N ILE A 142 -12.13 6.92 -18.76
CA ILE A 142 -13.53 7.10 -18.34
C ILE A 142 -14.25 8.10 -19.26
N ASP A 143 -13.62 9.25 -19.52
CA ASP A 143 -14.18 10.29 -20.38
C ASP A 143 -14.29 9.84 -21.85
N SER A 144 -13.43 8.91 -22.28
CA SER A 144 -13.48 8.30 -23.61
C SER A 144 -14.52 7.18 -23.74
N GLU A 145 -14.82 6.46 -22.65
CA GLU A 145 -15.85 5.42 -22.61
C GLU A 145 -17.28 6.00 -22.47
N ASP A 146 -17.41 7.24 -22.02
CA ASP A 146 -18.64 8.04 -22.16
C ASP A 146 -18.90 8.54 -23.61
N GLY A 147 -18.03 8.15 -24.56
CA GLY A 147 -18.05 8.60 -25.96
C GLY A 147 -18.68 7.66 -26.99
N GLU A 148 -18.64 6.33 -26.82
CA GLU A 148 -19.32 5.38 -27.73
C GLU A 148 -19.28 3.94 -27.19
N VAL A 149 -20.31 3.54 -26.44
CA VAL A 149 -20.68 2.13 -26.33
C VAL A 149 -21.60 1.81 -27.50
N ASP A 150 -21.02 1.46 -28.65
CA ASP A 150 -21.78 0.86 -29.74
C ASP A 150 -22.00 -0.62 -29.38
N LEU A 151 -23.19 -0.91 -28.85
CA LEU A 151 -23.66 -2.25 -28.54
C LEU A 151 -24.01 -2.99 -29.85
N PHE A 152 -23.05 -3.71 -30.46
CA PHE A 152 -23.32 -4.88 -31.31
C PHE A 152 -22.17 -5.90 -31.31
#